data_AF-A0A8J4R7Y3-F1
#
_entry.id   AF-A0A8J4R7Y3-F1
#
_cell.length_a   1.000
_cell.length_b   1.000
_cell.length_c   1.000
_cell.angle_alpha   90.00
_cell.angle_beta   90.00
_cell.angle_gamma   90.00
#
_symmetry.space_group_name_H-M   'P 1'
#
loop_
_entity.id
_entity.type
_entity.pdbx_description
1 polymer ?
#
loop_
_entity_poly.entity_id
_entity_poly.type
_entity_poly.pdbx_seq_one_letter_code
_entity_poly.pdbx_strand_id
1 'polypeptide(L)'
;MALKNTSTTITSLCSIPTLFLSLTLICTLSVTLFFLFSNPQAQTQTQTQTQATLHHLKVYISDLPRSLNYGLLDTYYSSTTFDSRLPNNPHHKTHIPKNLKFPPYPENPLIKQYSAEYWIMADLMTPDNLRTNSFAKRVFDLNQADVVFVPFFATLSAELQLGTNKGVFRKKVDENMDYVRQREVLDFVTKTQAWNRSGGRDHVFVLTGYVKT
;
A
#
# COMPACT_ATOMS: atom_id res chain seq x y z
N MET A 1 35.49 53.52 57.96
CA MET A 1 34.77 52.24 58.13
C MET A 1 34.45 51.71 56.75
N ALA A 2 34.96 50.53 56.40
CA ALA A 2 34.86 49.95 55.06
C ALA A 2 33.50 49.25 54.85
N LEU A 3 32.79 49.59 53.77
CA LEU A 3 31.66 48.80 53.28
C LEU A 3 32.19 47.59 52.52
N LYS A 4 31.88 46.39 53.03
CA LYS A 4 32.18 45.12 52.38
C LYS A 4 31.07 44.80 51.38
N ASN A 5 31.34 45.00 50.09
CA ASN A 5 30.45 44.56 49.02
C ASN A 5 30.56 43.04 48.85
N THR A 6 29.47 42.32 49.13
CA THR A 6 29.38 40.87 48.90
C THR A 6 28.85 40.64 47.48
N SER A 7 29.72 40.33 46.53
CA SER A 7 29.31 39.85 45.21
C SER A 7 28.76 38.42 45.34
N THR A 8 27.48 38.24 45.03
CA THR A 8 26.84 36.92 44.92
C THR A 8 27.17 36.33 43.54
N THR A 9 28.11 35.40 43.49
CA THR A 9 28.37 34.59 42.30
C THR A 9 27.27 33.55 42.14
N ILE A 10 26.39 33.75 41.15
CA ILE A 10 25.43 32.72 40.71
C ILE A 10 26.24 31.64 39.98
N THR A 11 26.40 30.49 40.61
CA THR A 11 27.07 29.34 40.00
C THR A 11 26.16 28.70 38.96
N SER A 12 26.63 28.65 37.71
CA SER A 12 25.98 27.93 36.61
C SER A 12 25.91 26.44 36.95
N LEU A 13 24.70 25.92 37.14
CA LEU A 13 24.42 24.53 37.53
C LEU A 13 24.55 23.52 36.37
N CYS A 14 24.91 23.95 35.17
CA CYS A 14 24.95 23.08 33.99
C CYS A 14 26.30 23.18 33.30
N SER A 15 27.18 22.22 33.56
CA SER A 15 28.42 22.08 32.82
C SER A 15 28.13 21.34 31.51
N ILE A 16 28.87 21.65 30.45
CA ILE A 16 28.73 20.99 29.15
C ILE A 16 28.74 19.45 29.27
N PRO A 17 29.58 18.82 30.13
CA PRO A 17 29.54 17.38 30.36
C PRO A 17 28.22 16.86 30.94
N THR A 18 27.57 17.60 31.85
CA THR A 18 26.29 17.16 32.43
C THR A 18 25.15 17.25 31.42
N LEU A 19 25.19 18.24 30.52
CA LEU A 19 24.28 18.33 29.39
C LEU A 19 24.44 17.13 28.45
N PHE A 20 25.67 16.79 28.06
CA PHE A 20 25.93 15.62 27.20
C PHE A 20 25.46 14.32 27.85
N LEU A 21 25.71 14.13 29.15
CA LEU A 21 25.27 12.95 29.88
C LEU A 21 23.74 12.85 29.97
N SER A 22 23.06 13.98 30.19
CA SER A 22 21.60 14.02 30.21
C SER A 22 20.99 13.69 28.84
N LEU A 23 21.59 14.22 27.76
CA LEU A 23 21.14 13.98 26.40
C LEU A 23 21.36 12.53 25.99
N THR A 24 22.49 11.92 26.34
CA THR A 24 22.74 10.50 26.04
C THR A 24 21.78 9.60 26.81
N LEU A 25 21.47 9.89 28.08
CA LEU A 25 20.49 9.15 28.87
C LEU A 25 19.07 9.24 28.26
N ILE A 26 18.67 10.43 27.82
CA ILE A 26 17.37 10.65 27.17
C ILE A 26 17.30 9.87 25.85
N CYS A 27 18.36 9.92 25.03
CA CYS A 27 18.43 9.19 23.77
C CYS A 27 18.39 7.67 23.99
N THR A 28 19.14 7.14 24.96
CA THR A 28 19.13 5.70 25.24
C THR A 28 17.78 5.25 25.77
N LEU A 29 17.14 6.00 26.66
CA LEU A 29 15.79 5.73 27.14
C LEU A 29 14.75 5.76 26.01
N SER A 30 14.87 6.73 25.09
CA SER A 30 13.95 6.84 23.96
C SER A 30 14.10 5.65 22.99
N VAL A 31 15.33 5.20 22.74
CA VAL A 31 15.63 4.02 21.92
C VAL A 31 15.15 2.73 22.59
N THR A 32 15.35 2.56 23.89
CA THR A 32 14.85 1.36 24.60
C THR A 32 13.33 1.31 24.65
N LEU A 33 12.66 2.44 24.89
CA LEU A 33 11.20 2.53 24.80
C LEU A 33 10.71 2.22 23.38
N PHE A 34 11.38 2.74 22.35
CA PHE A 34 11.05 2.40 20.96
C PHE A 34 11.12 0.89 20.72
N PHE A 35 12.17 0.19 21.17
CA PHE A 35 12.27 -1.27 21.02
C PHE A 35 11.32 -2.06 21.91
N LEU A 36 10.98 -1.55 23.10
CA LEU A 36 9.99 -2.17 24.00
C LEU A 36 8.56 -2.07 23.43
N PHE A 37 8.19 -0.94 22.85
CA PHE A 37 6.85 -0.71 22.30
C PHE A 37 6.70 -1.10 20.83
N SER A 38 7.80 -1.23 20.10
CA SER A 38 7.79 -1.65 18.68
C SER A 38 8.03 -3.14 18.48
N ASN A 39 8.06 -3.95 19.55
CA ASN A 39 8.21 -5.39 19.39
C ASN A 39 6.84 -6.03 19.12
N PRO A 40 6.54 -6.49 17.89
CA PRO A 40 5.47 -7.45 17.70
C PRO A 40 5.90 -8.71 18.46
N GLN A 41 5.12 -9.15 19.45
CA GLN A 41 5.38 -10.42 20.14
C GLN A 41 5.68 -11.49 19.09
N ALA A 42 6.89 -12.06 19.16
CA ALA A 42 7.17 -13.36 18.59
C ALA A 42 6.24 -14.35 19.30
N GLN A 43 5.12 -14.67 18.66
CA GLN A 43 4.25 -15.75 19.09
C GLN A 43 5.01 -17.05 18.89
N THR A 44 5.61 -17.56 19.96
CA THR A 44 6.03 -18.95 20.07
C THR A 44 4.79 -19.81 19.90
N GLN A 45 4.61 -20.39 18.71
CA GLN A 45 3.51 -21.32 18.45
C GLN A 45 3.84 -22.66 19.11
N THR A 46 3.40 -22.85 20.35
CA THR A 46 3.19 -24.18 20.90
C THR A 46 2.00 -24.79 20.16
N GLN A 47 2.27 -25.77 19.29
CA GLN A 47 1.22 -26.51 18.58
C GLN A 47 0.45 -27.40 19.56
N THR A 48 -0.62 -26.86 20.14
CA THR A 48 -1.73 -27.66 20.69
C THR A 48 -2.86 -27.66 19.67
N GLN A 49 -3.14 -28.84 19.10
CA GLN A 49 -4.30 -29.09 18.25
C GLN A 49 -5.58 -28.75 19.02
N THR A 50 -6.06 -27.52 18.84
CA THR A 50 -7.41 -27.08 19.13
C THR A 50 -8.05 -26.79 17.78
N GLN A 51 -9.31 -27.19 17.57
CA GLN A 51 -10.08 -26.88 16.37
C GLN A 51 -9.84 -25.42 15.98
N ALA A 52 -9.02 -25.19 14.96
CA ALA A 52 -8.66 -23.86 14.54
C ALA A 52 -9.94 -23.23 13.99
N THR A 53 -10.56 -22.34 14.76
CA THR A 53 -11.51 -21.38 14.22
C THR A 53 -10.78 -20.71 13.06
N LEU A 54 -11.22 -20.96 11.83
CA LEU A 54 -10.59 -20.42 10.62
C LEU A 54 -10.72 -18.88 10.72
N HIS A 55 -9.67 -18.24 11.21
CA HIS A 55 -9.67 -16.81 11.45
C HIS A 55 -9.42 -16.14 10.11
N HIS A 56 -10.49 -15.73 9.45
CA HIS A 56 -10.39 -15.04 8.17
C HIS A 56 -9.81 -13.65 8.42
N LEU A 57 -8.87 -13.23 7.57
CA LEU A 57 -8.37 -11.85 7.59
C LEU A 57 -9.52 -10.91 7.20
N LYS A 58 -9.93 -9.99 8.07
CA LYS A 58 -11.02 -9.04 7.79
C LYS A 58 -10.46 -7.85 7.01
N VAL A 59 -10.94 -7.68 5.79
CA VAL A 59 -10.43 -6.70 4.83
C VAL A 59 -11.50 -5.66 4.53
N TYR A 60 -11.23 -4.39 4.85
CA TYR A 60 -11.98 -3.27 4.30
C TYR A 60 -11.40 -2.92 2.93
N ILE A 61 -12.23 -2.73 1.91
CA ILE A 61 -11.77 -2.29 0.59
C ILE A 61 -11.89 -0.77 0.53
N SER A 62 -10.79 -0.08 0.24
CA SER A 62 -10.80 1.36 0.01
C SER A 62 -11.67 1.72 -1.19
N ASP A 63 -12.49 2.75 -1.07
CA ASP A 63 -13.48 3.20 -2.07
C ASP A 63 -12.84 3.98 -3.23
N LEU A 64 -11.77 3.42 -3.82
CA LEU A 64 -11.00 4.03 -4.89
C LEU A 64 -11.85 4.22 -6.16
N PRO A 65 -11.74 5.35 -6.89
CA PRO A 65 -12.41 5.56 -8.16
C PRO A 65 -12.17 4.42 -9.16
N ARG A 66 -13.21 4.05 -9.90
CA ARG A 66 -13.14 2.95 -10.90
C ARG A 66 -12.06 3.18 -11.95
N SER A 67 -11.77 4.44 -12.30
CA SER A 67 -10.69 4.84 -13.22
C SER A 67 -9.31 4.32 -12.82
N LEU A 68 -9.12 3.96 -11.55
CA LEU A 68 -7.87 3.44 -10.98
C LEU A 68 -7.89 1.91 -10.79
N ASN A 69 -8.97 1.22 -11.20
CA ASN A 69 -9.08 -0.24 -11.15
C ASN A 69 -9.69 -0.83 -12.44
N TYR A 70 -10.91 -1.35 -12.41
CA TYR A 70 -11.60 -1.94 -13.55
C TYR A 70 -11.71 -0.97 -14.75
N GLY A 71 -11.69 0.35 -14.55
CA GLY A 71 -11.62 1.33 -15.65
C GLY A 71 -10.31 1.27 -16.46
N LEU A 72 -9.23 0.76 -15.88
CA LEU A 72 -7.98 0.49 -16.61
C LEU A 72 -8.12 -0.71 -17.55
N LEU A 73 -8.96 -1.69 -17.22
CA LEU A 73 -9.31 -2.78 -18.16
C LEU A 73 -10.13 -2.25 -19.34
N ASP A 74 -11.11 -1.38 -19.06
CA ASP A 74 -11.91 -0.73 -20.10
C ASP A 74 -10.99 0.06 -21.08
N THR A 75 -9.97 0.74 -20.54
CA THR A 75 -8.93 1.43 -21.31
C THR A 75 -8.06 0.45 -22.10
N TYR A 76 -7.60 -0.64 -21.48
CA TYR A 76 -6.78 -1.67 -22.12
C TYR A 76 -7.48 -2.28 -23.33
N TYR A 77 -8.75 -2.67 -23.20
CA TYR A 77 -9.51 -3.27 -24.30
C TYR A 77 -9.93 -2.28 -25.38
N SER A 78 -10.01 -0.99 -25.05
CA SER A 78 -10.30 0.06 -26.03
C SER A 78 -9.05 0.59 -26.74
N SER A 79 -7.86 0.29 -26.22
CA SER A 79 -6.59 0.75 -26.78
C SER A 79 -6.25 0.03 -28.08
N THR A 80 -5.87 0.80 -29.10
CA THR A 80 -5.32 0.27 -30.36
C THR A 80 -3.82 -0.03 -30.26
N THR A 81 -3.18 0.36 -29.15
CA THR A 81 -1.75 0.21 -28.95
C THR A 81 -1.41 -1.25 -28.68
N PHE A 82 -0.72 -1.86 -29.63
CA PHE A 82 -0.24 -3.23 -29.50
C PHE A 82 1.00 -3.28 -28.59
N ASP A 83 1.01 -4.24 -27.66
CA ASP A 83 2.23 -4.59 -26.94
C ASP A 83 3.23 -5.24 -27.90
N SER A 84 4.20 -4.46 -28.37
CA SER A 84 5.22 -4.91 -29.32
C SER A 84 6.12 -6.03 -28.77
N ARG A 85 6.08 -6.32 -27.46
CA ARG A 85 6.79 -7.45 -26.86
C ARG A 85 6.13 -8.80 -27.19
N LEU A 86 4.89 -8.79 -27.72
CA LEU A 86 4.16 -9.98 -28.13
C LEU A 86 3.63 -9.81 -29.56
N PRO A 87 4.47 -10.08 -30.59
CA PRO A 87 4.13 -9.83 -31.99
C PRO A 87 2.89 -10.59 -32.50
N ASN A 88 2.48 -11.68 -31.82
CA ASN A 88 1.33 -12.51 -32.20
C ASN A 88 0.34 -12.68 -31.03
N ASN A 89 -0.15 -11.59 -30.41
CA ASN A 89 -1.19 -11.72 -29.39
C ASN A 89 -2.61 -11.68 -30.02
N PRO A 90 -3.27 -12.83 -30.30
CA PRO A 90 -4.63 -12.86 -30.84
C PRO A 90 -5.69 -12.30 -29.89
N HIS A 91 -5.37 -12.13 -28.59
CA HIS A 91 -6.33 -11.77 -27.56
C HIS A 91 -6.49 -10.26 -27.35
N HIS A 92 -5.71 -9.40 -28.02
CA HIS A 92 -5.98 -7.95 -27.99
C HIS A 92 -7.28 -7.57 -28.74
N LYS A 93 -7.82 -8.49 -29.54
CA LYS A 93 -8.99 -8.28 -30.42
C LYS A 93 -10.26 -8.97 -29.95
N THR A 94 -10.27 -9.63 -28.79
CA THR A 94 -11.53 -10.18 -28.25
C THR A 94 -12.46 -9.03 -27.94
N HIS A 95 -13.55 -8.92 -28.69
CA HIS A 95 -14.57 -7.89 -28.52
C HIS A 95 -15.32 -8.14 -27.21
N ILE A 96 -14.80 -7.59 -26.12
CA ILE A 96 -15.46 -7.64 -24.82
C ILE A 96 -16.56 -6.58 -24.80
N PRO A 97 -17.76 -6.89 -24.27
CA PRO A 97 -18.81 -5.90 -24.08
C PRO A 97 -18.29 -4.68 -23.31
N LYS A 98 -18.59 -3.48 -23.80
CA LYS A 98 -18.23 -2.24 -23.10
C LYS A 98 -19.02 -2.13 -21.79
N ASN A 99 -18.40 -1.55 -20.76
CA ASN A 99 -19.04 -1.22 -19.48
C ASN A 99 -19.46 -2.43 -18.61
N LEU A 100 -18.77 -3.57 -18.72
CA LEU A 100 -18.98 -4.67 -17.78
C LEU A 100 -18.68 -4.19 -16.35
N LYS A 101 -19.55 -4.54 -15.39
CA LYS A 101 -19.30 -4.26 -13.97
C LYS A 101 -17.97 -4.86 -13.50
N PHE A 102 -17.65 -6.06 -13.97
CA PHE A 102 -16.40 -6.77 -13.71
C PHE A 102 -15.81 -7.28 -15.04
N PRO A 103 -15.02 -6.46 -15.76
CA PRO A 103 -14.37 -6.91 -16.99
C PRO A 103 -13.35 -8.01 -16.71
N PRO A 104 -13.15 -8.99 -17.60
CA PRO A 104 -12.13 -10.03 -17.41
C PRO A 104 -10.73 -9.43 -17.52
N TYR A 105 -9.76 -10.00 -16.79
CA TYR A 105 -8.36 -9.59 -16.90
C TYR A 105 -7.75 -10.03 -18.25
N PRO A 106 -6.76 -9.31 -18.81
CA PRO A 106 -6.15 -9.70 -20.08
C PRO A 106 -5.47 -11.06 -20.03
N GLU A 107 -5.63 -11.83 -21.11
CA GLU A 107 -4.98 -13.14 -21.28
C GLU A 107 -3.51 -13.04 -21.71
N ASN A 108 -2.98 -11.83 -21.88
CA ASN A 108 -1.57 -11.60 -22.14
C ASN A 108 -0.74 -12.19 -20.97
N PRO A 109 0.09 -13.23 -21.19
CA PRO A 109 0.81 -13.90 -20.11
C PRO A 109 1.81 -12.97 -19.41
N LEU A 110 2.39 -11.99 -20.12
CA LEU A 110 3.32 -11.03 -19.53
C LEU A 110 2.66 -10.17 -18.45
N ILE A 111 1.38 -9.85 -18.64
CA ILE A 111 0.59 -8.98 -17.76
C ILE A 111 -0.17 -9.82 -16.71
N LYS A 112 -0.72 -10.97 -17.14
CA LYS A 112 -1.55 -11.86 -16.30
C LYS A 112 -0.78 -12.43 -15.10
N GLN A 113 0.52 -12.66 -15.21
CA GLN A 113 1.33 -13.13 -14.08
C GLN A 113 1.42 -12.11 -12.92
N TYR A 114 1.17 -10.82 -13.18
CA TYR A 114 1.22 -9.74 -12.19
C TYR A 114 -0.19 -9.20 -11.86
N SER A 115 -1.20 -10.07 -11.85
CA SER A 115 -2.62 -9.68 -11.72
C SER A 115 -3.19 -9.83 -10.31
N ALA A 116 -2.34 -9.86 -9.27
CA ALA A 116 -2.75 -10.17 -7.91
C ALA A 116 -3.82 -9.18 -7.40
N GLU A 117 -3.70 -7.89 -7.71
CA GLU A 117 -4.69 -6.87 -7.38
C GLU A 117 -6.10 -7.20 -7.87
N TYR A 118 -6.21 -7.74 -9.09
CA TYR A 118 -7.47 -8.05 -9.76
C TYR A 118 -8.11 -9.27 -9.12
N TRP A 119 -7.33 -10.32 -8.84
CA TRP A 119 -7.86 -11.53 -8.23
C TRP A 119 -8.23 -11.32 -6.76
N ILE A 120 -7.46 -10.53 -6.00
CA ILE A 120 -7.81 -10.15 -4.63
C ILE A 120 -9.12 -9.35 -4.64
N MET A 121 -9.24 -8.36 -5.52
CA MET A 121 -10.46 -7.56 -5.64
C MET A 121 -11.66 -8.43 -6.05
N ALA A 122 -11.49 -9.32 -7.03
CA ALA A 122 -12.54 -10.22 -7.50
C ALA A 122 -13.02 -11.18 -6.41
N ASP A 123 -12.10 -11.78 -5.65
CA ASP A 123 -12.44 -12.64 -4.52
C ASP A 123 -13.21 -11.85 -3.45
N LEU A 124 -12.71 -10.70 -3.01
CA LEU A 124 -13.37 -9.89 -1.97
C LEU A 124 -14.71 -9.25 -2.44
N MET A 125 -14.89 -9.05 -3.75
CA MET A 125 -16.15 -8.56 -4.33
C MET A 125 -17.18 -9.66 -4.55
N THR A 126 -16.77 -10.93 -4.54
CA THR A 126 -17.67 -12.07 -4.66
C THR A 126 -18.47 -12.22 -3.35
N PRO A 127 -19.79 -12.48 -3.40
CA PRO A 127 -20.57 -12.74 -2.20
C PRO A 127 -20.01 -13.90 -1.36
N ASP A 128 -19.99 -13.76 -0.04
CA ASP A 128 -19.39 -14.75 0.88
C ASP A 128 -19.92 -16.18 0.68
N ASN A 129 -21.21 -16.34 0.35
CA ASN A 129 -21.83 -17.65 0.11
C ASN A 129 -21.38 -18.32 -1.20
N LEU A 130 -20.70 -17.59 -2.09
CA LEU A 130 -20.16 -18.09 -3.36
C LEU A 130 -18.64 -18.25 -3.33
N ARG A 131 -17.98 -17.91 -2.22
CA ARG A 131 -16.52 -18.00 -2.07
C ARG A 131 -16.14 -19.30 -1.39
N THR A 132 -15.44 -20.15 -2.11
CA THR A 132 -14.85 -21.38 -1.55
C THR A 132 -13.38 -21.15 -1.21
N ASN A 133 -12.97 -21.50 0.01
CA ASN A 133 -11.56 -21.46 0.46
C ASN A 133 -10.88 -20.08 0.44
N SER A 134 -11.62 -18.99 0.57
CA SER A 134 -10.96 -17.69 0.75
C SER A 134 -10.44 -17.54 2.17
N PHE A 135 -9.19 -17.10 2.30
CA PHE A 135 -8.55 -16.81 3.58
C PHE A 135 -8.89 -15.42 4.12
N ALA A 136 -9.52 -14.58 3.30
CA ALA A 136 -9.90 -13.21 3.64
C ALA A 136 -11.43 -13.05 3.61
N LYS A 137 -11.97 -12.21 4.47
CA LYS A 137 -13.38 -11.85 4.48
C LYS A 137 -13.51 -10.35 4.27
N ARG A 138 -14.37 -9.92 3.33
CA ARG A 138 -14.63 -8.50 3.18
C ARG A 138 -15.50 -8.03 4.35
N VAL A 139 -15.11 -6.92 4.95
CA VAL A 139 -15.94 -6.18 5.90
C VAL A 139 -16.27 -4.80 5.34
N PHE A 140 -17.44 -4.29 5.72
CA PHE A 140 -17.93 -2.98 5.29
C PHE A 140 -17.80 -1.93 6.38
N ASP A 141 -17.64 -2.36 7.64
CA ASP A 141 -17.30 -1.48 8.74
C ASP A 141 -15.78 -1.45 8.91
N LEU A 142 -15.19 -0.27 8.75
CA LEU A 142 -13.77 -0.04 8.93
C LEU A 142 -13.31 -0.56 10.31
N ASN A 143 -14.08 -0.36 11.38
CA ASN A 143 -13.68 -0.74 12.75
C ASN A 143 -13.52 -2.26 12.94
N GLN A 144 -14.09 -3.06 12.04
CA GLN A 144 -13.98 -4.52 12.08
C GLN A 144 -12.77 -5.04 11.29
N ALA A 145 -12.15 -4.18 10.48
CA ALA A 145 -11.11 -4.55 9.54
C ALA A 145 -9.74 -4.65 10.19
N ASP A 146 -9.07 -5.77 9.93
CA ASP A 146 -7.68 -5.99 10.31
C ASP A 146 -6.73 -5.24 9.36
N VAL A 147 -7.10 -5.13 8.08
CA VAL A 147 -6.36 -4.38 7.05
C VAL A 147 -7.29 -3.63 6.09
N VAL A 148 -6.74 -2.63 5.40
CA VAL A 148 -7.41 -1.89 4.32
C VAL A 148 -6.75 -2.25 3.00
N PHE A 149 -7.45 -2.94 2.13
CA PHE A 149 -6.96 -3.20 0.78
C PHE A 149 -7.21 -1.99 -0.12
N VAL A 150 -6.16 -1.50 -0.79
CA VAL A 150 -6.26 -0.43 -1.79
C VAL A 150 -6.26 -1.08 -3.18
N PRO A 151 -7.43 -1.16 -3.86
CA PRO A 151 -7.57 -1.94 -5.08
C PRO A 151 -7.07 -1.18 -6.32
N PHE A 152 -5.86 -0.61 -6.28
CA PHE A 152 -5.24 0.02 -7.46
C PHE A 152 -4.67 -1.05 -8.39
N PHE A 153 -5.04 -1.02 -9.68
CA PHE A 153 -4.50 -1.97 -10.66
C PHE A 153 -3.16 -1.48 -11.23
N ALA A 154 -2.14 -1.49 -10.37
CA ALA A 154 -0.80 -0.97 -10.64
C ALA A 154 -0.16 -1.60 -11.88
N THR A 155 -0.33 -2.91 -12.08
CA THR A 155 0.21 -3.61 -13.25
C THR A 155 -0.40 -3.07 -14.54
N LEU A 156 -1.72 -2.94 -14.62
CA LEU A 156 -2.36 -2.39 -15.82
C LEU A 156 -1.98 -0.93 -16.05
N SER A 157 -1.89 -0.13 -14.99
CA SER A 157 -1.46 1.27 -15.10
C SER A 157 -0.06 1.37 -15.74
N ALA A 158 0.89 0.56 -15.25
CA ALA A 158 2.24 0.52 -15.78
C ALA A 158 2.28 0.01 -17.23
N GLU A 159 1.57 -1.06 -17.53
CA GLU A 159 1.55 -1.68 -18.86
C GLU A 159 0.92 -0.77 -19.92
N LEU A 160 -0.15 -0.04 -19.57
CA LEU A 160 -0.73 0.99 -20.44
C LEU A 160 0.28 2.10 -20.76
N GLN A 161 1.06 2.54 -19.77
CA GLN A 161 2.09 3.55 -19.99
C GLN A 161 3.26 3.00 -20.83
N LEU A 162 3.70 1.77 -20.58
CA LEU A 162 4.78 1.13 -21.33
C LEU A 162 4.42 0.94 -22.80
N GLY A 163 3.16 0.56 -23.08
CA GLY A 163 2.65 0.46 -24.44
C GLY A 163 2.55 1.82 -25.13
N THR A 164 2.11 2.87 -24.41
CA THR A 164 1.89 4.20 -24.99
C THR A 164 3.19 4.99 -25.19
N ASN A 165 4.01 5.10 -24.14
CA ASN A 165 5.28 5.83 -24.16
C ASN A 165 6.22 5.32 -23.06
N LYS A 166 7.02 4.30 -23.41
CA LYS A 166 8.07 3.75 -22.54
C LYS A 166 9.15 4.78 -22.16
N GLY A 167 9.40 5.79 -23.00
CA GLY A 167 10.48 6.77 -22.81
C GLY A 167 10.31 7.66 -21.57
N VAL A 168 9.08 7.81 -21.08
CA VAL A 168 8.78 8.60 -19.87
C VAL A 168 8.45 7.74 -18.65
N PHE A 169 8.37 6.41 -18.77
CA PHE A 169 7.90 5.51 -17.70
C PHE A 169 8.70 5.63 -16.39
N ARG A 170 10.00 5.96 -16.47
CA ARG A 170 10.86 6.15 -15.29
C ARG A 170 10.96 7.59 -14.81
N LYS A 171 10.25 8.51 -15.46
CA LYS A 171 10.28 9.95 -15.17
C LYS A 171 9.06 10.33 -14.32
N LYS A 172 9.26 11.22 -13.37
CA LYS A 172 8.21 11.81 -12.52
C LYS A 172 7.65 13.06 -13.21
N VAL A 173 7.00 12.87 -14.35
CA VAL A 173 6.48 13.93 -15.22
C VAL A 173 5.02 13.65 -15.56
N ASP A 174 4.27 14.68 -15.94
CA ASP A 174 2.82 14.55 -16.15
C ASP A 174 2.48 13.75 -17.42
N GLU A 175 3.41 13.60 -18.37
CA GLU A 175 3.26 12.71 -19.52
C GLU A 175 3.35 11.22 -19.15
N ASN A 176 3.84 10.91 -17.94
CA ASN A 176 3.82 9.56 -17.39
C ASN A 176 2.49 9.33 -16.66
N MET A 177 1.49 8.84 -17.39
CA MET A 177 0.14 8.61 -16.86
C MET A 177 0.12 7.54 -15.76
N ASP A 178 1.07 6.60 -15.74
CA ASP A 178 1.21 5.66 -14.61
C ASP A 178 1.63 6.40 -13.33
N TYR A 179 2.63 7.28 -13.41
CA TYR A 179 3.03 8.13 -12.29
C TYR A 179 1.88 9.04 -11.82
N VAL A 180 1.13 9.63 -12.75
CA VAL A 180 -0.04 10.47 -12.41
C VAL A 180 -1.08 9.67 -11.62
N ARG A 181 -1.46 8.47 -12.09
CA ARG A 181 -2.42 7.61 -11.38
C ARG A 181 -1.91 7.16 -10.02
N GLN A 182 -0.63 6.81 -9.89
CA GLN A 182 -0.05 6.47 -8.59
C GLN A 182 -0.15 7.63 -7.59
N ARG A 183 0.11 8.88 -8.03
CA ARG A 183 -0.12 10.05 -7.18
C ARG A 183 -1.58 10.23 -6.81
N GLU A 184 -2.49 10.05 -7.78
CA GLU A 184 -3.94 10.16 -7.55
C GLU A 184 -4.43 9.16 -6.50
N VAL A 185 -3.95 7.91 -6.55
CA VAL A 185 -4.25 6.89 -5.53
C VAL A 185 -3.81 7.35 -4.14
N LEU A 186 -2.57 7.84 -4.02
CA LEU A 186 -2.05 8.29 -2.72
C LEU A 186 -2.81 9.51 -2.20
N ASP A 187 -3.07 10.50 -3.05
CA ASP A 187 -3.83 11.70 -2.69
C ASP A 187 -5.26 11.35 -2.26
N PHE A 188 -5.90 10.40 -2.93
CA PHE A 188 -7.22 9.91 -2.54
C PHE A 188 -7.18 9.18 -1.19
N VAL A 189 -6.32 8.17 -1.06
CA VAL A 189 -6.30 7.28 0.11
C VAL A 189 -5.90 8.03 1.37
N THR A 190 -4.90 8.92 1.29
CA THR A 190 -4.40 9.67 2.46
C THR A 190 -5.41 10.62 3.08
N LYS A 191 -6.49 10.97 2.37
CA LYS A 191 -7.58 11.82 2.86
C LYS A 191 -8.71 11.03 3.53
N THR A 192 -8.65 9.70 3.54
CA THR A 192 -9.73 8.85 4.07
C THR A 192 -9.66 8.67 5.59
N GLN A 193 -10.80 8.38 6.23
CA GLN A 193 -10.83 7.98 7.65
C GLN A 193 -10.02 6.70 7.90
N ALA A 194 -10.02 5.78 6.93
CA ALA A 194 -9.21 4.56 6.96
C ALA A 194 -7.73 4.88 7.14
N TRP A 195 -7.18 5.82 6.36
CA TRP A 195 -5.80 6.26 6.50
C TRP A 195 -5.52 6.91 7.85
N ASN A 196 -6.40 7.82 8.30
CA ASN A 196 -6.23 8.53 9.58
C ASN A 196 -6.17 7.59 10.79
N ARG A 197 -6.82 6.43 10.73
CA ARG A 197 -6.80 5.42 11.80
C ARG A 197 -5.40 4.87 12.09
N SER A 198 -4.59 4.66 11.05
CA SER A 198 -3.32 3.92 11.16
C SER A 198 -2.12 4.67 10.58
N GLY A 199 -2.34 5.84 9.98
CA GLY A 199 -1.34 6.53 9.16
C GLY A 199 -0.87 5.69 7.96
N GLY A 200 -1.73 4.80 7.45
CA GLY A 200 -1.41 3.92 6.33
C GLY A 200 -0.71 2.60 6.68
N ARG A 201 -0.41 2.33 7.97
CA ARG A 201 0.33 1.12 8.38
C ARG A 201 -0.38 -0.20 8.09
N ASP A 202 -1.70 -0.18 8.03
CA ASP A 202 -2.56 -1.33 7.74
C ASP A 202 -3.09 -1.32 6.29
N HIS A 203 -2.57 -0.45 5.43
CA HIS A 203 -2.99 -0.37 4.03
C HIS A 203 -2.15 -1.30 3.16
N VAL A 204 -2.82 -2.20 2.45
CA VAL A 204 -2.19 -3.17 1.56
C VAL A 204 -2.27 -2.64 0.13
N PHE A 205 -1.12 -2.32 -0.43
CA PHE A 205 -0.93 -1.99 -1.84
C PHE A 205 -0.28 -3.16 -2.57
N VAL A 206 -0.84 -3.56 -3.70
CA VAL A 206 -0.21 -4.51 -4.62
C VAL A 206 0.52 -3.69 -5.68
N LEU A 207 1.84 -3.85 -5.74
CA LEU A 207 2.68 -3.12 -6.69
C LEU A 207 3.42 -4.13 -7.55
N THR A 208 3.50 -3.85 -8.86
CA THR A 208 4.43 -4.55 -9.73
C THR A 208 5.73 -3.76 -9.83
N GLY A 209 6.84 -4.44 -9.56
CA GLY A 209 8.17 -3.87 -9.61
C GLY A 209 8.99 -4.58 -10.68
N TYR A 210 9.73 -3.82 -11.46
CA TYR A 210 10.83 -4.40 -12.23
C TYR A 210 11.99 -4.65 -11.29
N VAL A 211 12.35 -5.91 -11.11
CA VAL A 211 13.64 -6.28 -10.51
C VAL A 211 14.71 -5.99 -11.56
N LYS A 212 15.72 -5.18 -11.19
CA LYS A 212 16.96 -5.11 -11.97
C LYS A 212 17.66 -6.45 -11.80
N THR A 213 17.64 -7.28 -12.84
CA THR A 213 18.60 -8.36 -13.03
C THR A 213 19.87 -7.80 -13.63
#